data_AF-A0A818T7Z6-F1
#
_entry.id   AF-A0A818T7Z6-F1
#
_cell.length_a   1.000
_cell.length_b   1.000
_cell.length_c   1.000
_cell.angle_alpha   90.00
_cell.angle_beta   90.00
_cell.angle_gamma   90.00
#
_symmetry.space_group_name_H-M   'P 1'
#
loop_
_entity.id
_entity.type
_entity.pdbx_description
1 polymer ?
#
loop_
_entity_poly.entity_id
_entity_poly.type
_entity_poly.pdbx_seq_one_letter_code
_entity_poly.pdbx_strand_id
1 'polypeptide(L)'
;MLEDLHDYYSRLEQSDKLIPLENISIGDFGVAKYSEDDRWYRARLLMCEEHDRIRIVFIDFGNIETKLINEFFPLDKLYTDLPAQAIACSLSEVLKDKKINFFFVFDKD
;
A
#
# COMPACT_ATOMS: atom_id res chain seq x y z
N MET A 1 -5.46 11.14 -10.33
CA MET A 1 -5.34 10.65 -8.95
C MET A 1 -3.99 10.00 -8.66
N LEU A 2 -3.60 8.90 -9.32
CA LEU A 2 -2.27 8.28 -9.08
C LEU A 2 -1.12 9.22 -9.44
N GLU A 3 -1.24 9.95 -10.56
CA GLU A 3 -0.30 11.01 -10.94
C GLU A 3 -0.29 12.14 -9.90
N ASP A 4 -1.45 12.65 -9.51
CA ASP A 4 -1.55 13.72 -8.50
C ASP A 4 -0.95 13.31 -7.14
N LEU A 5 -1.15 12.07 -6.71
CA LEU A 5 -0.58 11.52 -5.48
C LEU A 5 0.95 11.42 -5.62
N HIS A 6 1.46 10.88 -6.72
CA HIS A 6 2.89 10.85 -6.99
C HIS A 6 3.49 12.25 -6.96
N ASP A 7 2.93 13.20 -7.69
CA ASP A 7 3.44 14.56 -7.78
C ASP A 7 3.42 15.26 -6.40
N TYR A 8 2.39 15.02 -5.59
CA TYR A 8 2.29 15.57 -4.24
C TYR A 8 3.38 15.04 -3.31
N TYR A 9 3.54 13.73 -3.20
CA TYR A 9 4.54 13.13 -2.32
C TYR A 9 5.96 13.33 -2.82
N SER A 10 6.18 13.38 -4.14
CA SER A 10 7.48 13.76 -4.73
C SER A 10 7.89 15.19 -4.33
N ARG A 11 6.95 16.15 -4.30
CA ARG A 11 7.24 17.50 -3.80
C ARG A 11 7.55 17.53 -2.31
N LEU A 12 6.86 16.73 -1.49
CA LEU A 12 7.14 16.64 -0.06
C LEU A 12 8.53 16.05 0.18
N GLU A 13 8.89 14.99 -0.54
CA GLU A 13 10.21 14.36 -0.50
C GLU A 13 11.31 15.36 -0.86
N GLN A 14 11.17 16.06 -1.98
CA GLN A 14 12.15 17.07 -2.44
C GLN A 14 12.32 18.26 -1.48
N SER A 15 11.34 18.49 -0.60
CA SER A 15 11.37 19.58 0.38
C SER A 15 11.74 19.11 1.79
N ASP A 16 12.15 17.84 1.96
CA ASP A 16 12.46 17.21 3.25
C ASP A 16 11.31 17.33 4.27
N LYS A 17 10.05 17.29 3.78
CA LYS A 17 8.83 17.39 4.60
C LYS A 17 8.14 16.06 4.85
N LEU A 18 8.69 14.97 4.33
CA LEU A 18 8.17 13.64 4.61
C LEU A 18 8.64 13.17 5.99
N ILE A 19 7.66 12.89 6.84
CA ILE A 19 7.87 12.34 8.18
C ILE A 19 7.20 10.96 8.18
N PRO A 20 7.95 9.88 8.44
CA PRO A 20 7.38 8.55 8.52
C PRO A 20 6.28 8.46 9.59
N LEU A 21 5.35 7.51 9.43
CA LEU A 21 4.35 7.26 10.46
C LEU A 21 5.01 6.77 11.75
N GLU A 22 4.59 7.34 12.87
CA GLU A 22 4.99 6.90 14.21
C GLU A 22 3.90 6.00 14.81
N ASN A 23 4.30 5.07 15.69
CA ASN A 23 3.38 4.20 16.46
C ASN A 23 2.39 3.40 15.59
N ILE A 24 2.86 2.92 14.43
CA ILE A 24 2.03 2.20 13.46
C ILE A 24 1.40 0.94 14.03
N SER A 25 0.18 0.65 13.59
CA SER A 25 -0.61 -0.53 13.94
C SER A 25 -1.09 -1.25 12.69
N ILE A 26 -1.17 -2.59 12.75
CA ILE A 26 -1.69 -3.39 11.64
C ILE A 26 -3.06 -2.87 11.20
N GLY A 27 -3.23 -2.63 9.91
CA GLY A 27 -4.43 -2.02 9.33
C GLY A 27 -4.30 -0.54 9.02
N ASP A 28 -3.28 0.15 9.52
CA ASP A 28 -3.05 1.57 9.22
C ASP A 28 -2.87 1.83 7.72
N PHE A 29 -3.46 2.93 7.26
CA PHE A 29 -3.31 3.41 5.89
C PHE A 29 -2.17 4.43 5.81
N GLY A 30 -1.41 4.34 4.73
CA GLY A 30 -0.30 5.23 4.45
C GLY A 30 0.03 5.26 2.97
N VAL A 31 1.21 5.78 2.66
CA VAL A 31 1.82 5.69 1.34
C VAL A 31 3.23 5.13 1.44
N ALA A 32 3.67 4.49 0.36
CA ALA A 32 5.04 4.04 0.16
C ALA A 32 5.41 4.13 -1.32
N LYS A 33 6.71 4.16 -1.61
CA LYS A 33 7.19 4.00 -2.99
C LYS A 33 7.20 2.54 -3.39
N TYR A 34 6.69 2.25 -4.59
CA TYR A 34 6.85 0.92 -5.19
C TYR A 34 8.27 0.76 -5.72
N SER A 35 8.90 -0.40 -5.45
CA SER A 35 10.32 -0.58 -5.74
C SER A 35 10.66 -0.66 -7.22
N GLU A 36 9.71 -1.03 -8.09
CA GLU A 36 9.96 -1.22 -9.51
C GLU A 36 9.94 0.08 -10.34
N ASP A 37 9.17 1.08 -9.91
CA ASP A 37 8.98 2.32 -10.68
C ASP A 37 9.27 3.62 -9.91
N ASP A 38 9.65 3.51 -8.63
CA ASP A 38 9.92 4.63 -7.71
C ASP A 38 8.74 5.61 -7.55
N ARG A 39 7.50 5.17 -7.85
CA ARG A 39 6.29 6.00 -7.72
C ARG A 39 5.61 5.78 -6.39
N TRP A 40 4.89 6.81 -5.92
CA TRP A 40 4.15 6.78 -4.67
C TRP A 40 2.77 6.17 -4.88
N TYR A 41 2.35 5.33 -3.93
CA TYR A 41 1.07 4.62 -3.97
C TYR A 41 0.42 4.56 -2.60
N ARG A 42 -0.91 4.40 -2.59
CA ARG A 42 -1.66 4.15 -1.36
C ARG A 42 -1.41 2.72 -0.89
N ALA A 43 -1.15 2.59 0.41
CA ALA A 43 -0.79 1.33 1.00
C ALA A 43 -1.50 1.13 2.35
N ARG A 44 -1.56 -0.14 2.77
CA ARG A 44 -2.05 -0.53 4.08
C ARG A 44 -1.08 -1.48 4.74
N LEU A 45 -0.80 -1.25 6.02
CA LEU A 45 0.05 -2.11 6.83
C LEU A 45 -0.64 -3.46 7.08
N LEU A 46 0.03 -4.55 6.70
CA LEU A 46 -0.44 -5.91 6.93
C LEU A 46 0.21 -6.55 8.16
N MET A 47 1.49 -6.29 8.39
CA MET A 47 2.26 -6.95 9.45
C MET A 47 3.52 -6.16 9.79
N CYS A 48 3.91 -6.16 11.06
CA CYS A 48 5.24 -5.75 11.50
C CYS A 48 6.12 -7.00 11.63
N GLU A 49 7.35 -6.92 11.13
CA GLU A 49 8.35 -7.99 11.12
C GLU A 49 9.55 -7.61 11.99
N GLU A 50 10.52 -8.52 12.11
CA GLU A 50 11.79 -8.23 12.79
C GLU A 50 12.64 -7.22 11.99
N HIS A 51 13.59 -6.58 12.67
CA HIS A 51 14.57 -5.66 12.07
C HIS A 51 13.92 -4.45 11.37
N ASP A 52 12.93 -3.83 12.03
CA ASP A 52 12.24 -2.62 11.57
C ASP A 52 11.60 -2.76 10.18
N ARG A 53 11.19 -3.98 9.83
CA ARG A 53 10.51 -4.28 8.56
C ARG A 53 9.01 -4.34 8.75
N ILE A 54 8.30 -3.99 7.69
CA ILE A 54 6.85 -4.07 7.61
C ILE A 54 6.44 -4.69 6.29
N ARG A 55 5.33 -5.43 6.29
CA ARG A 55 4.66 -5.84 5.05
C ARG A 55 3.48 -4.95 4.78
N ILE A 56 3.45 -4.36 3.60
CA ILE A 56 2.36 -3.49 3.14
C ILE A 56 1.71 -4.09 1.90
N VAL A 57 0.43 -3.81 1.69
CA VAL A 57 -0.26 -4.03 0.41
C VAL A 57 -0.54 -2.69 -0.24
N PHE A 58 -0.26 -2.57 -1.54
CA PHE A 58 -0.72 -1.44 -2.33
C PHE A 58 -2.21 -1.62 -2.61
N ILE A 59 -3.06 -0.84 -1.96
CA ILE A 59 -4.51 -1.10 -1.87
C ILE A 59 -5.25 -0.92 -3.20
N ASP A 60 -4.59 -0.34 -4.20
CA ASP A 60 -5.15 -0.13 -5.53
C ASP A 60 -4.75 -1.21 -6.54
N PHE A 61 -3.73 -2.01 -6.22
CA PHE A 61 -3.16 -3.03 -7.13
C PHE A 61 -3.15 -4.43 -6.53
N GLY A 62 -3.10 -4.55 -5.21
CA GLY A 62 -3.14 -5.83 -4.49
C GLY A 62 -1.78 -6.52 -4.33
N ASN A 63 -0.71 -6.01 -4.95
CA ASN A 63 0.66 -6.49 -4.71
C ASN A 63 1.16 -6.11 -3.31
N ILE A 64 2.03 -6.95 -2.76
CA ILE A 64 2.59 -6.81 -1.40
C ILE A 64 4.10 -6.60 -1.51
N GLU A 65 4.64 -5.68 -0.72
CA GLU A 65 6.07 -5.49 -0.56
C GLU A 65 6.46 -5.45 0.92
N THR A 66 7.71 -5.84 1.20
CA THR A 66 8.36 -5.57 2.48
C THR A 66 9.11 -4.24 2.37
N LYS A 67 8.88 -3.34 3.33
CA LYS A 67 9.53 -2.03 3.45
C LYS A 67 10.17 -1.90 4.83
N LEU A 68 11.04 -0.92 4.99
CA LEU A 68 11.42 -0.45 6.32
C LEU A 68 10.30 0.41 6.92
N ILE A 69 10.23 0.44 8.24
CA ILE A 69 9.24 1.25 8.97
C ILE A 69 9.33 2.74 8.61
N ASN A 70 10.53 3.23 8.30
CA ASN A 70 10.79 4.62 7.92
C ASN A 70 10.49 4.92 6.43
N GLU A 71 10.03 3.93 5.66
CA GLU A 71 9.60 4.08 4.26
C GLU A 71 8.06 4.11 4.13
N PHE A 72 7.35 4.22 5.26
CA PHE A 72 5.88 4.27 5.30
C PHE A 72 5.41 5.60 5.89
N PHE A 73 4.65 6.35 5.10
CA PHE A 73 4.32 7.74 5.39
C PHE A 73 2.80 7.96 5.52
N PRO A 74 2.35 9.02 6.21
CA PRO A 74 0.93 9.29 6.38
C PRO A 74 0.22 9.48 5.03
N LEU A 75 -0.97 8.89 4.88
CA LEU A 75 -1.86 9.16 3.75
C LEU A 75 -2.61 10.48 3.99
N ASP A 76 -2.43 11.45 3.10
CA ASP A 76 -3.14 12.72 3.17
C ASP A 76 -4.66 12.52 2.94
N LYS A 77 -5.48 13.26 3.69
CA LYS A 77 -6.95 13.20 3.61
C LYS A 77 -7.48 13.54 2.21
N LEU A 78 -6.72 14.27 1.41
CA LEU A 78 -7.05 14.53 0.00
C LEU A 78 -7.17 13.24 -0.84
N TYR A 79 -6.59 12.12 -0.40
CA TYR A 79 -6.54 10.86 -1.13
C TYR A 79 -7.29 9.71 -0.43
N THR A 80 -8.14 10.02 0.56
CA THR A 80 -8.94 9.02 1.30
C THR A 80 -10.33 8.79 0.73
N ASP A 81 -10.85 9.70 -0.10
CA ASP A 81 -12.22 9.62 -0.61
C ASP A 81 -12.42 8.49 -1.63
N LEU A 82 -11.38 8.13 -2.39
CA LEU A 82 -11.47 6.98 -3.28
C LEU A 82 -11.39 5.68 -2.45
N PRO A 83 -12.32 4.73 -2.61
CA PRO A 83 -12.19 3.39 -2.04
C PRO A 83 -10.90 2.69 -2.50
N ALA A 84 -10.42 1.68 -1.76
CA ALA A 84 -9.39 0.78 -2.26
C ALA A 84 -9.86 0.09 -3.54
N GLN A 85 -9.05 0.08 -4.60
CA GLN A 85 -9.45 -0.47 -5.90
C GLN A 85 -9.18 -1.98 -6.04
N ALA A 86 -8.22 -2.52 -5.28
CA ALA A 86 -7.94 -3.95 -5.30
C ALA A 86 -8.96 -4.74 -4.47
N ILE A 87 -9.53 -5.78 -5.07
CA ILE A 87 -10.47 -6.69 -4.42
C ILE A 87 -9.74 -8.02 -4.11
N ALA A 88 -9.88 -8.53 -2.89
CA ALA A 88 -9.36 -9.85 -2.57
C ALA A 88 -10.35 -10.92 -3.04
N CYS A 89 -9.88 -11.92 -3.79
CA CYS A 89 -10.75 -12.99 -4.29
C CYS A 89 -9.97 -14.30 -4.49
N SER A 90 -10.70 -15.40 -4.59
CA SER A 90 -10.14 -16.73 -4.76
C SER A 90 -10.91 -17.50 -5.83
N LEU A 91 -10.21 -18.27 -6.67
CA LEU A 91 -10.85 -19.11 -7.67
C LEU A 91 -11.43 -20.38 -7.01
N SER A 92 -12.76 -20.42 -6.89
CA SER A 92 -13.51 -21.41 -6.11
C SER A 92 -13.30 -22.87 -6.53
N GLU A 93 -12.83 -23.15 -7.75
CA GLU A 93 -12.77 -24.51 -8.30
C GLU A 93 -11.35 -25.10 -8.37
N VAL A 94 -10.31 -24.29 -8.13
CA VAL A 94 -8.90 -24.71 -8.24
C VAL A 94 -8.29 -25.05 -6.87
N LEU A 95 -8.95 -24.68 -5.76
CA LEU A 95 -8.40 -24.80 -4.40
C LEU A 95 -9.34 -25.57 -3.47
N LYS A 96 -9.46 -26.90 -3.65
CA LYS A 96 -10.09 -27.74 -2.62
C LYS A 96 -9.20 -27.99 -1.40
N ASP A 97 -7.89 -27.74 -1.48
CA ASP A 97 -6.95 -28.14 -0.41
C ASP A 97 -5.93 -27.08 0.04
N LYS A 98 -5.96 -25.83 -0.45
CA LYS A 98 -5.08 -24.77 0.09
C LYS A 98 -5.79 -23.42 0.14
N LYS A 99 -5.95 -22.89 1.36
CA LYS A 99 -6.28 -21.47 1.58
C LYS A 99 -5.15 -20.62 1.00
N ILE A 100 -5.27 -20.22 -0.26
CA ILE A 100 -4.42 -19.19 -0.84
C ILE A 100 -5.30 -17.97 -1.05
N ASN A 101 -5.11 -16.96 -0.20
CA ASN A 101 -5.68 -15.63 -0.39
C ASN A 101 -4.86 -14.95 -1.49
N PHE A 102 -5.30 -15.09 -2.73
CA PHE A 102 -4.79 -14.26 -3.81
C PHE A 102 -5.51 -12.91 -3.78
N PHE A 103 -4.79 -11.84 -4.14
CA PHE A 103 -5.39 -10.55 -4.44
C PHE A 103 -5.48 -10.47 -5.96
N PHE A 104 -6.68 -10.52 -6.53
CA PHE A 104 -6.87 -10.24 -7.96
C PHE A 104 -7.81 -9.05 -8.11
N VAL A 105 -7.32 -8.02 -8.79
CA VAL A 105 -8.13 -6.86 -9.17
C VAL A 105 -9.17 -7.30 -10.19
N PHE A 106 -10.45 -7.14 -9.88
CA PHE A 106 -11.51 -7.09 -10.88
C PHE A 106 -11.86 -5.63 -11.08
N ASP A 107 -11.53 -5.07 -12.23
CA ASP A 107 -12.19 -3.85 -12.69
C ASP A 107 -13.68 -4.19 -12.90
N LYS A 108 -14.56 -3.45 -12.24
CA LYS A 108 -15.98 -3.46 -12.56
C LYS A 108 -16.23 -2.33 -13.55
N ASP A 109 -16.25 -2.69 -14.83
CA ASP A 109 -17.14 -2.02 -15.79
C ASP A 109 -18.60 -2.44 -15.54
#